data_AF-A0A7I7KTN9-F1
#
_entry.id   AF-A0A7I7KTN9-F1
#
_cell.length_a   1.000
_cell.length_b   1.000
_cell.length_c   1.000
_cell.angle_alpha   90.00
_cell.angle_beta   90.00
_cell.angle_gamma   90.00
#
_symmetry.space_group_name_H-M   'P 1'
#
loop_
_entity.id
_entity.type
_entity.pdbx_description
1 polymer ?
#
loop_
_entity_poly.entity_id
_entity_poly.type
_entity_poly.pdbx_seq_one_letter_code
_entity_poly.pdbx_strand_id
1 'polypeptide(L)'
;MFVLATLMGLLEQMSGTPYITGGHSPAGTDCSGLASVVSNVATDRPAFGERFNTGNEESALLARGFKYGTAPGALVIGWNGGHTAVTLPDGTPVSSGEGGGVRIGGGGAYQPQFTHHMYLPVDPEGPGDAPPPPAPMLVNAVTPDAPPPPAPDAPPPPAPDAPPPPAPDAPPPPADAPPPPGEAA
;
A
#
# COMPACT_ATOMS: atom_id res chain seq x y z
N MET A 1 7.35 3.00 19.67
CA MET A 1 6.36 2.20 20.40
C MET A 1 5.27 1.80 19.42
N PHE A 2 5.11 0.51 19.13
CA PHE A 2 4.01 0.04 18.31
C PHE A 2 2.68 0.31 19.00
N VAL A 3 1.79 1.06 18.36
CA VAL A 3 0.43 1.31 18.86
C VAL A 3 -0.56 0.72 17.86
N LEU A 4 -1.06 -0.47 18.17
CA LEU A 4 -2.00 -1.19 17.31
C LEU A 4 -3.24 -0.34 16.97
N ALA A 5 -3.75 0.45 17.92
CA ALA A 5 -4.90 1.33 17.70
C ALA A 5 -4.64 2.40 16.63
N THR A 6 -3.44 3.00 16.61
CA THR A 6 -3.07 4.00 15.59
C THR A 6 -2.94 3.37 14.21
N LEU A 7 -2.36 2.16 14.13
CA LEU A 7 -2.31 1.40 12.88
C LEU A 7 -3.73 1.06 12.39
N MET A 8 -4.60 0.58 13.28
CA MET A 8 -5.99 0.25 12.92
C MET A 8 -6.74 1.46 12.40
N GLY A 9 -6.66 2.63 13.06
CA GLY A 9 -7.31 3.84 12.56
C GLY A 9 -6.83 4.26 11.17
N LEU A 10 -5.53 4.09 10.87
CA LEU A 10 -5.00 4.33 9.51
C LEU A 10 -5.55 3.30 8.50
N LEU A 11 -5.56 2.02 8.86
CA LEU A 11 -6.08 0.97 7.99
C LEU A 11 -7.57 1.13 7.71
N GLU A 12 -8.35 1.58 8.70
CA GLU A 12 -9.77 1.89 8.55
C GLU A 12 -9.97 3.05 7.57
N GLN A 13 -9.12 4.08 7.62
CA GLN A 13 -9.16 5.19 6.66
C GLN A 13 -8.80 4.74 5.23
N MET A 14 -7.88 3.80 5.08
CA MET A 14 -7.49 3.25 3.77
C MET A 14 -8.45 2.18 3.26
N SER A 15 -9.24 1.55 4.14
CA SER A 15 -10.16 0.48 3.77
C SER A 15 -11.15 0.95 2.70
N GLY A 16 -11.29 0.18 1.62
CA GLY A 16 -12.14 0.52 0.47
C GLY A 16 -11.48 1.40 -0.59
N THR A 17 -10.25 1.88 -0.37
CA THR A 17 -9.47 2.53 -1.44
C THR A 17 -9.14 1.54 -2.57
N PRO A 18 -8.98 2.00 -3.82
CA PRO A 18 -8.70 1.13 -4.96
C PRO A 18 -7.30 0.49 -4.89
N TYR A 19 -7.17 -0.64 -5.58
CA TYR A 19 -5.87 -1.22 -5.87
C TYR A 19 -5.19 -0.37 -6.93
N ILE A 20 -3.99 0.12 -6.64
CA ILE A 20 -3.19 0.91 -7.57
C ILE A 20 -1.85 0.20 -7.71
N THR A 21 -1.54 -0.32 -8.89
CA THR A 21 -0.22 -0.93 -9.16
C THR A 21 0.89 0.09 -8.92
N GLY A 22 1.88 -0.24 -8.08
CA GLY A 22 2.91 0.70 -7.64
C GLY A 22 2.45 1.65 -6.52
N GLY A 23 1.18 1.60 -6.14
CA GLY A 23 0.55 2.53 -5.22
C GLY A 23 1.07 2.42 -3.80
N HIS A 24 1.31 3.57 -3.18
CA HIS A 24 1.77 3.70 -1.79
C HIS A 24 1.37 5.09 -1.27
N SER A 25 0.06 5.33 -1.20
CA SER A 25 -0.50 6.60 -0.71
C SER A 25 -1.87 6.37 -0.05
N PRO A 26 -2.42 7.36 0.68
CA PRO A 26 -3.77 7.27 1.23
C PRO A 26 -4.87 7.07 0.17
N ALA A 27 -4.61 7.42 -1.10
CA ALA A 27 -5.58 7.26 -2.19
C ALA A 27 -5.69 5.82 -2.70
N GLY A 28 -4.76 4.93 -2.32
CA GLY A 28 -4.74 3.53 -2.73
C GLY A 28 -3.32 2.96 -2.77
N THR A 29 -3.25 1.64 -2.65
CA THR A 29 -1.99 0.88 -2.64
C THR A 29 -2.09 -0.40 -3.46
N ASP A 30 -0.95 -0.90 -3.91
CA ASP A 30 -0.84 -2.32 -4.27
C ASP A 30 -0.67 -3.20 -3.00
N CYS A 31 -0.54 -4.52 -3.20
CA CYS A 31 -0.35 -5.48 -2.10
C CYS A 31 0.89 -5.13 -1.25
N SER A 32 2.01 -4.90 -1.91
CA SER A 32 3.28 -4.57 -1.26
C SER A 32 3.34 -3.16 -0.68
N GLY A 33 2.59 -2.23 -1.26
CA GLY A 33 2.45 -0.85 -0.79
C GLY A 33 1.69 -0.80 0.52
N LEU A 34 0.67 -1.64 0.68
CA LEU A 34 -0.03 -1.82 1.94
C LEU A 34 0.89 -2.47 2.99
N ALA A 35 1.58 -3.56 2.62
CA ALA A 35 2.56 -4.20 3.52
C ALA A 35 3.66 -3.22 3.96
N SER A 36 4.10 -2.33 3.06
CA SER A 36 5.05 -1.26 3.37
C SER A 36 4.50 -0.28 4.41
N VAL A 37 3.27 0.20 4.21
CA VAL A 37 2.60 1.10 5.17
C VAL A 37 2.53 0.46 6.55
N VAL A 38 2.03 -0.78 6.62
CA VAL A 38 1.90 -1.49 7.89
C VAL A 38 3.26 -1.69 8.54
N SER A 39 4.26 -2.15 7.80
CA SER A 39 5.60 -2.41 8.34
C SER A 39 6.29 -1.13 8.82
N ASN A 40 6.08 0.00 8.14
CA ASN A 40 6.63 1.29 8.54
C ASN A 40 6.02 1.75 9.85
N VAL A 41 4.69 1.82 9.93
CA VAL A 41 3.99 2.21 11.16
C VAL A 41 4.34 1.26 12.30
N ALA A 42 4.47 -0.04 11.99
CA ALA A 42 4.81 -1.04 12.97
C ALA A 42 6.16 -0.84 13.66
N THR A 43 7.05 -0.08 13.00
CA THR A 43 8.44 0.12 13.37
C THR A 43 8.78 1.59 13.56
N ASP A 44 7.77 2.39 13.93
CA ASP A 44 7.86 3.83 14.21
C ASP A 44 8.39 4.68 13.04
N ARG A 45 8.19 4.22 11.81
CA ARG A 45 8.50 4.96 10.59
C ARG A 45 7.26 5.65 10.02
N PRO A 46 7.40 6.75 9.26
CA PRO A 46 6.26 7.36 8.57
C PRO A 46 5.57 6.35 7.64
N ALA A 47 4.24 6.26 7.72
CA ALA A 47 3.43 5.30 6.96
C ALA A 47 3.81 5.23 5.47
N PHE A 48 3.92 6.40 4.84
CA PHE A 48 4.23 6.55 3.42
C PHE A 48 5.67 7.01 3.15
N GLY A 49 6.59 6.81 4.11
CA GLY A 49 7.97 7.29 4.00
C GLY A 49 8.86 6.39 3.14
N GLU A 50 8.67 5.08 3.23
CA GLU A 50 9.47 4.10 2.49
C GLU A 50 8.59 3.00 1.90
N ARG A 51 8.88 2.58 0.66
CA ARG A 51 8.17 1.49 -0.01
C ARG A 51 9.11 0.33 -0.30
N PHE A 52 8.58 -0.89 -0.23
CA PHE A 52 9.16 -2.10 -0.80
C PHE A 52 8.17 -2.80 -1.74
N ASN A 53 8.65 -3.84 -2.43
CA ASN A 53 7.87 -4.73 -3.28
C ASN A 53 8.23 -6.19 -2.96
N THR A 54 7.45 -7.16 -3.46
CA THR A 54 7.67 -8.60 -3.19
C THR A 54 9.08 -9.08 -3.56
N GLY A 55 9.76 -8.44 -4.52
CA GLY A 55 11.12 -8.77 -4.93
C GLY A 55 12.21 -8.36 -3.95
N ASN A 56 11.97 -7.39 -3.06
CA ASN A 56 12.91 -6.98 -2.01
C ASN A 56 12.33 -7.03 -0.59
N GLU A 57 11.10 -7.54 -0.43
CA GLU A 57 10.33 -7.57 0.81
C GLU A 57 11.11 -8.21 1.96
N GLU A 58 11.79 -9.34 1.73
CA GLU A 58 12.62 -9.98 2.75
C GLU A 58 13.66 -9.03 3.36
N SER A 59 14.49 -8.44 2.51
CA SER A 59 15.54 -7.50 2.94
C SER A 59 14.97 -6.25 3.59
N ALA A 60 13.83 -5.77 3.08
CA ALA A 60 13.15 -4.61 3.61
C ALA A 60 12.63 -4.91 5.02
N LEU A 61 11.95 -6.04 5.24
CA LEU A 61 11.40 -6.43 6.53
C LEU A 61 12.50 -6.71 7.57
N LEU A 62 13.60 -7.35 7.18
CA LEU A 62 14.77 -7.53 8.05
C LEU A 62 15.32 -6.19 8.54
N ALA A 63 15.43 -5.19 7.66
CA ALA A 63 15.86 -3.84 8.03
C ALA A 63 14.87 -3.12 8.96
N ARG A 64 13.63 -3.63 9.07
CA ARG A 64 12.64 -3.18 10.05
C ARG A 64 12.58 -4.04 11.32
N GLY A 65 13.48 -5.01 11.47
CA GLY A 65 13.56 -5.84 12.68
C GLY A 65 12.59 -7.03 12.70
N PHE A 66 11.98 -7.36 11.55
CA PHE A 66 11.21 -8.59 11.42
C PHE A 66 12.15 -9.80 11.51
N LYS A 67 11.59 -10.92 11.97
CA LYS A 67 12.24 -12.22 12.10
C LYS A 67 11.56 -13.21 11.15
N TYR A 68 12.30 -14.21 10.69
CA TYR A 68 11.74 -15.27 9.85
C TYR A 68 10.69 -16.12 10.57
N GLY A 69 9.67 -16.55 9.82
CA GLY A 69 8.59 -17.41 10.31
C GLY A 69 7.38 -16.62 10.77
N THR A 70 6.64 -17.20 11.72
CA THR A 70 5.40 -16.65 12.27
C THR A 70 5.40 -16.81 13.78
N ALA A 71 4.73 -15.92 14.50
CA ALA A 71 4.54 -16.06 15.95
C ALA A 71 3.12 -15.64 16.36
N PRO A 72 2.52 -16.29 17.38
CA PRO A 72 1.26 -15.85 17.96
C PRO A 72 1.38 -14.44 18.55
N GLY A 73 0.34 -13.62 18.39
CA GLY A 73 0.32 -12.25 18.93
C GLY A 73 1.29 -11.29 18.24
N ALA A 74 1.93 -11.69 17.14
CA ALA A 74 2.85 -10.86 16.37
C ALA A 74 2.17 -10.30 15.13
N LEU A 75 2.73 -9.21 14.60
CA LEU A 75 2.43 -8.77 13.24
C LEU A 75 3.13 -9.74 12.28
N VAL A 76 2.38 -10.41 11.42
CA VAL A 76 2.91 -11.40 10.47
C VAL A 76 2.65 -10.94 9.05
N ILE A 77 3.64 -11.12 8.17
CA ILE A 77 3.55 -10.83 6.75
C ILE A 77 3.93 -12.11 6.00
N GLY A 78 3.05 -12.52 5.09
CA GLY A 78 3.23 -13.66 4.21
C GLY A 78 3.27 -13.19 2.77
N TRP A 79 4.25 -13.65 1.99
CA TRP A 79 4.39 -13.27 0.60
C TRP A 79 4.90 -14.41 -0.29
N ASN A 80 4.75 -14.22 -1.61
CA ASN A 80 5.36 -15.02 -2.67
C ASN A 80 5.85 -14.08 -3.79
N GLY A 81 6.18 -14.62 -4.96
CA GLY A 81 6.73 -13.82 -6.07
C GLY A 81 5.80 -12.72 -6.62
N GLY A 82 4.49 -12.75 -6.34
CA GLY A 82 3.53 -11.82 -6.92
C GLY A 82 2.52 -11.20 -5.97
N HIS A 83 2.44 -11.68 -4.72
CA HIS A 83 1.45 -11.20 -3.77
C HIS A 83 1.99 -11.22 -2.33
N THR A 84 1.45 -10.32 -1.51
CA THR A 84 1.73 -10.23 -0.07
C THR A 84 0.48 -9.82 0.70
N ALA A 85 0.32 -10.34 1.90
CA ALA A 85 -0.75 -9.98 2.82
C ALA A 85 -0.26 -9.99 4.26
N VAL A 86 -0.99 -9.27 5.11
CA VAL A 86 -0.62 -9.02 6.50
C VAL A 86 -1.66 -9.65 7.43
N THR A 87 -1.20 -10.16 8.57
CA THR A 87 -2.05 -10.48 9.71
C THR A 87 -1.55 -9.70 10.91
N LEU A 88 -2.44 -8.89 11.48
CA LEU A 88 -2.16 -8.06 12.62
C LEU A 88 -2.02 -8.90 13.91
N PRO A 89 -1.44 -8.31 14.97
CA PRO A 89 -1.20 -8.97 16.26
C PRO A 89 -2.46 -9.54 16.94
N ASP A 90 -3.61 -8.90 16.71
CA ASP A 90 -4.93 -9.35 17.18
C ASP A 90 -5.53 -10.47 16.32
N GLY A 91 -4.81 -10.91 15.28
CA GLY A 91 -5.24 -11.90 14.31
C GLY A 91 -6.02 -11.32 13.13
N THR A 92 -6.27 -10.00 13.08
CA THR A 92 -7.03 -9.37 12.00
C THR A 92 -6.25 -9.44 10.68
N PRO A 93 -6.77 -10.08 9.63
CA PRO A 93 -6.12 -10.10 8.32
C PRO A 93 -6.34 -8.79 7.58
N VAL A 94 -5.33 -8.33 6.84
CA VAL A 94 -5.38 -7.10 6.06
C VAL A 94 -4.63 -7.32 4.75
N SER A 95 -5.27 -7.02 3.62
CA SER A 95 -4.67 -7.20 2.29
C SER A 95 -5.13 -6.13 1.31
N SER A 96 -4.37 -5.96 0.23
CA SER A 96 -4.78 -5.22 -0.97
C SER A 96 -4.56 -6.12 -2.17
N GLY A 97 -5.54 -6.23 -3.05
CA GLY A 97 -5.49 -7.08 -4.26
C GLY A 97 -6.42 -8.30 -4.23
N GLU A 98 -6.96 -8.68 -3.06
CA GLU A 98 -7.81 -9.86 -2.89
C GLU A 98 -9.29 -9.54 -3.07
N GLY A 99 -9.66 -9.18 -4.30
CA GLY A 99 -11.01 -8.73 -4.66
C GLY A 99 -11.16 -7.22 -4.75
N GLY A 100 -10.06 -6.48 -4.79
CA GLY A 100 -10.05 -5.02 -4.90
C GLY A 100 -8.83 -4.42 -4.23
N GLY A 101 -8.89 -3.13 -3.86
CA GLY A 101 -7.82 -2.50 -3.10
C GLY A 101 -7.82 -2.90 -1.63
N VAL A 102 -7.56 -1.93 -0.75
CA VAL A 102 -7.29 -2.20 0.66
C VAL A 102 -8.55 -2.72 1.37
N ARG A 103 -8.39 -3.81 2.11
CA ARG A 103 -9.45 -4.43 2.91
C ARG A 103 -8.94 -4.90 4.26
N ILE A 104 -9.69 -4.58 5.30
CA ILE A 104 -9.59 -5.23 6.61
C ILE A 104 -10.54 -6.44 6.61
N GLY A 105 -10.05 -7.61 7.00
CA GLY A 105 -10.74 -8.88 6.87
C GLY A 105 -10.48 -9.57 5.53
N GLY A 106 -10.66 -10.89 5.48
CA GLY A 106 -10.37 -11.70 4.29
C GLY A 106 -9.12 -12.57 4.44
N GLY A 107 -8.31 -12.68 3.39
CA GLY A 107 -7.04 -13.39 3.43
C GLY A 107 -5.95 -12.57 4.12
N GLY A 108 -5.21 -13.21 5.02
CA GLY A 108 -4.08 -12.63 5.73
C GLY A 108 -2.78 -13.35 5.40
N ALA A 109 -1.75 -13.14 6.22
CA ALA A 109 -0.42 -13.72 6.03
C ALA A 109 -0.39 -15.26 6.03
N TYR A 110 -1.40 -15.95 6.56
CA TYR A 110 -1.42 -17.41 6.68
C TYR A 110 -2.05 -18.16 5.50
N GLN A 111 -2.27 -17.48 4.38
CA GLN A 111 -2.81 -18.14 3.20
C GLN A 111 -1.82 -19.18 2.63
N PRO A 112 -2.31 -20.32 2.13
CA PRO A 112 -1.46 -21.43 1.68
C PRO A 112 -0.60 -21.09 0.44
N GLN A 113 -0.88 -19.98 -0.25
CA GLN A 113 -0.12 -19.52 -1.42
C GLN A 113 1.22 -18.85 -1.07
N PHE A 114 1.42 -18.45 0.19
CA PHE A 114 2.63 -17.75 0.59
C PHE A 114 3.74 -18.74 0.93
N THR A 115 4.89 -18.55 0.28
CA THR A 115 6.07 -19.40 0.45
C THR A 115 7.05 -18.80 1.45
N HIS A 116 6.90 -17.52 1.78
CA HIS A 116 7.73 -16.80 2.73
C HIS A 116 6.87 -16.16 3.80
N HIS A 117 7.39 -16.15 5.02
CA HIS A 117 6.74 -15.52 6.17
C HIS A 117 7.80 -14.86 7.05
N MET A 118 7.46 -13.68 7.53
CA MET A 118 8.22 -12.97 8.56
C MET A 118 7.26 -12.33 9.55
N TYR A 119 7.73 -12.14 10.78
CA TYR A 119 6.95 -11.54 11.84
C TYR A 119 7.74 -10.47 12.58
N LEU A 120 7.03 -9.45 13.04
CA LEU A 120 7.53 -8.49 14.00
C LEU A 120 6.91 -8.82 15.36
N PRO A 121 7.72 -9.20 16.37
CA PRO A 121 7.23 -9.30 17.73
C PRO A 121 6.72 -7.93 18.16
N VAL A 122 5.47 -7.87 18.59
CA VAL A 122 4.91 -6.68 19.20
C VAL A 122 4.31 -7.07 20.53
N ASP A 123 4.37 -6.18 21.49
CA ASP A 123 3.60 -6.33 22.71
C ASP A 123 2.13 -6.00 22.37
N PRO A 124 1.19 -6.97 22.50
CA PRO A 124 -0.22 -6.75 22.19
C PRO A 124 -0.87 -5.75 23.16
N GLU A 125 -0.26 -5.57 24.33
CA GLU A 125 -0.54 -4.52 25.28
C GLU A 125 0.31 -3.29 24.91
N GLY A 126 -0.28 -2.32 24.19
CA GLY A 126 0.22 -0.94 24.24
C GLY A 126 0.39 -0.50 25.71
N PRO A 127 1.22 0.51 25.99
CA PRO A 127 1.80 0.72 27.32
C PRO A 127 0.76 0.55 28.42
N GLY A 128 0.90 -0.50 29.23
CA GLY A 128 0.09 -0.65 30.44
C GLY A 128 0.24 0.60 31.28
N ASP A 129 -0.89 1.28 31.53
CA ASP A 129 -1.09 2.19 32.66
C ASP A 129 -0.06 3.31 32.86
N ALA A 130 0.45 3.92 31.79
CA ALA A 130 1.06 5.23 31.93
C ALA A 130 -0.06 6.28 31.99
N PRO A 131 -0.18 7.10 33.06
CA PRO A 131 -1.12 8.21 33.07
C PRO A 131 -0.84 9.09 31.85
N PRO A 132 -1.89 9.66 31.22
CA PRO A 132 -1.70 10.54 30.08
C PRO A 132 -0.67 11.61 30.46
N PRO A 133 0.33 11.92 29.61
CA PRO A 133 1.19 13.06 29.87
C PRO A 133 0.27 14.27 30.10
N PRO A 134 0.55 15.12 31.11
CA PRO A 134 -0.31 16.26 31.37
C PRO A 134 -0.43 17.05 30.08
N ALA A 135 -1.68 17.23 29.63
CA ALA A 135 -1.97 18.04 28.46
C ALA A 135 -1.25 19.38 28.62
N PRO A 136 -0.50 19.87 27.62
CA PRO A 136 -0.01 21.23 27.66
C PRO A 136 -1.25 22.13 27.69
N MET A 137 -1.52 22.72 28.86
CA MET A 137 -2.44 23.83 29.02
C MET A 137 -2.03 24.87 27.97
N LEU A 138 -2.89 25.06 26.96
CA LEU A 138 -2.68 26.04 25.92
C LEU A 138 -2.83 27.42 26.58
N VAL A 139 -1.72 27.97 27.08
CA VAL A 139 -1.63 29.37 27.47
C VAL A 139 -1.94 30.19 26.23
N ASN A 140 -3.04 30.93 26.35
CA ASN A 140 -3.50 31.91 25.39
C ASN A 140 -2.42 33.00 25.22
N ALA A 141 -1.57 32.86 24.20
CA ALA A 141 -0.64 33.88 23.77
C ALA A 141 -1.19 34.51 22.48
N VAL A 142 -1.87 35.63 22.65
CA VAL A 142 -2.24 36.54 21.56
C VAL A 142 -0.98 37.30 21.15
N THR A 143 -0.53 37.19 19.90
CA THR A 143 0.26 38.21 19.17
C THR A 143 0.41 37.79 17.68
N PRO A 144 0.66 38.73 16.75
CA PRO A 144 -0.09 38.84 15.50
C PRO A 144 0.59 38.18 14.30
N ASP A 145 -0.26 37.88 13.31
CA ASP A 145 -0.01 37.69 11.88
C ASP A 145 1.44 37.95 11.42
N ALA A 146 2.18 36.87 11.18
CA ALA A 146 3.35 36.88 10.32
C ALA A 146 2.98 36.12 9.05
N PRO A 147 3.12 36.71 7.85
CA PRO A 147 2.81 36.02 6.62
C PRO A 147 3.74 34.81 6.42
N PRO A 148 3.24 33.71 5.84
CA PRO A 148 4.06 32.53 5.57
C PRO A 148 5.22 32.89 4.63
N PRO A 149 6.38 32.21 4.76
CA PRO A 149 7.47 32.36 3.81
C PRO A 149 6.99 31.95 2.39
N PRO A 150 7.52 32.58 1.32
CA PRO A 150 7.15 32.21 -0.04
C PRO A 150 7.50 30.74 -0.29
N ALA A 151 6.58 30.02 -0.92
CA ALA A 151 6.80 28.65 -1.35
C ALA A 151 8.00 28.58 -2.31
N PRO A 152 8.85 27.54 -2.24
CA PRO A 152 9.82 27.27 -3.29
C PRO A 152 9.11 27.08 -4.63
N ASP A 153 9.64 27.69 -5.70
CA ASP A 153 9.16 27.49 -7.07
C ASP A 153 9.03 25.99 -7.37
N ALA A 154 7.78 25.56 -7.57
CA ALA A 154 7.50 24.22 -8.04
C ALA A 154 8.05 24.09 -9.48
N PRO A 155 8.72 22.99 -9.83
CA PRO A 155 9.05 22.72 -11.22
C PRO A 155 7.76 22.67 -12.05
N PRO A 156 7.78 23.13 -13.31
CA PRO A 156 6.61 23.10 -14.16
C PRO A 156 6.08 21.66 -14.30
N PRO A 157 4.75 21.49 -14.42
CA PRO A 157 4.17 20.18 -14.64
C PRO A 157 4.77 19.55 -15.92
N PRO A 158 4.96 18.22 -15.96
CA PRO A 158 5.36 17.54 -17.18
C PRO A 158 4.34 17.84 -18.28
N ALA A 159 4.84 18.07 -19.49
CA ALA A 159 4.00 18.31 -20.67
C ALA A 159 3.03 17.11 -20.86
N PRO A 160 1.81 17.35 -21.38
CA PRO A 160 0.92 16.27 -21.75
C PRO A 160 1.62 15.33 -22.73
N ASP A 161 1.55 14.02 -22.47
CA ASP A 161 2.00 13.00 -23.41
C ASP A 161 1.37 13.26 -24.78
N ALA A 162 2.22 13.32 -25.80
CA ALA A 162 1.78 13.41 -27.18
C ALA A 162 0.90 12.19 -27.50
N PRO A 163 -0.19 12.35 -28.29
CA PRO A 163 -0.95 11.21 -28.74
C PRO A 163 -0.03 10.23 -29.50
N PRO A 164 -0.27 8.91 -29.37
CA PRO A 164 0.50 7.92 -30.11
C PRO A 164 0.43 8.22 -31.61
N PRO A 165 1.51 7.95 -32.37
CA PRO A 165 1.49 8.13 -33.82
C PRO A 165 0.35 7.29 -34.43
N PRO A 166 -0.29 7.78 -35.52
CA PRO A 166 -1.29 7.00 -36.23
C PRO A 166 -0.71 5.66 -36.66
N ALA A 167 -1.51 4.60 -36.53
CA ALA A 167 -1.15 3.28 -37.01
C ALA A 167 -0.82 3.35 -38.52
N PRO A 168 0.16 2.58 -39.02
CA PRO A 168 0.40 2.47 -40.46
C PRO A 168 -0.86 1.97 -41.17
N ASP A 169 -1.19 2.58 -42.30
CA ASP A 169 -2.24 2.10 -43.19
C ASP A 169 -2.05 0.61 -43.48
N ALA A 170 -3.12 -0.16 -43.30
CA ALA A 170 -3.14 -1.55 -43.70
C ALA A 170 -2.84 -1.65 -45.21
N PRO A 171 -2.02 -2.61 -45.65
CA PRO A 171 -1.79 -2.82 -47.07
C PRO A 171 -3.13 -3.11 -47.77
N PRO A 172 -3.31 -2.65 -49.02
CA PRO A 172 -4.54 -2.93 -49.77
C PRO A 172 -4.76 -4.44 -49.87
N PRO A 173 -6.04 -4.89 -49.84
CA PRO A 173 -6.34 -6.30 -50.02
C PRO A 173 -5.80 -6.79 -51.37
N PRO A 174 -5.30 -8.03 -51.47
CA PRO A 174 -4.85 -8.60 -52.73
C PRO A 174 -6.00 -8.61 -53.73
N ALA A 175 -5.75 -8.04 -54.91
CA ALA A 175 -6.68 -8.01 -56.02
C ALA A 175 -6.74 -9.40 -56.71
N ASP A 176 -7.25 -10.42 -56.03
CA ASP A 176 -7.60 -11.71 -56.65
C ASP A 176 -8.50 -12.58 -55.75
N ALA A 177 -9.52 -11.98 -55.15
CA ALA A 177 -10.60 -12.75 -54.53
C ALA A 177 -11.68 -13.05 -55.58
N PRO A 178 -12.01 -14.33 -55.86
CA PRO A 178 -13.13 -14.66 -56.74
C PRO A 178 -14.46 -14.17 -56.15
N PRO A 179 -15.45 -13.78 -56.97
CA PRO A 179 -16.71 -13.25 -56.49
C PRO A 179 -17.49 -14.30 -55.67
N PRO A 180 -18.25 -13.88 -54.64
CA PRO A 180 -19.09 -14.79 -53.88
C PRO A 180 -20.18 -15.40 -54.78
N PRO A 181 -20.58 -16.67 -54.55
CA PRO A 181 -21.65 -17.30 -55.32
C PRO A 181 -22.96 -16.53 -55.07
N GLY A 182 -23.59 -16.11 -56.17
CA GLY A 182 -24.85 -15.38 -56.14
C GLY A 182 -25.97 -16.20 -55.50
N GLU A 183 -26.73 -15.54 -54.63
CA GLU A 183 -28.06 -15.99 -54.21
C GLU A 183 -28.94 -16.13 -55.46
N ALA A 184 -29.37 -17.35 -55.73
CA ALA A 184 -30.41 -17.65 -56.71
C ALA A 184 -31.56 -18.38 -56.00
N ALA A 185 -32.70 -17.68 -56.01
CA ALA A 185 -34.09 -18.12 -55.79
C ALA A 185 -34.52 -18.49 -54.36
#